data_AF-A0A945E406-F1
#
_entry.id   AF-A0A945E406-F1
#
_cell.length_a   1.000
_cell.length_b   1.000
_cell.length_c   1.000
_cell.angle_alpha   90.00
_cell.angle_beta   90.00
_cell.angle_gamma   90.00
#
_symmetry.space_group_name_H-M   'P 1'
#
loop_
_entity.id
_entity.type
_entity.pdbx_description
1 polymer ?
#
loop_
_entity_poly.entity_id
_entity_poly.type
_entity_poly.pdbx_seq_one_letter_code
_entity_poly.pdbx_strand_id
1 'polypeptide(L)' 'MMEIEGLVRHDVDARGTRIHVAEVGEGPMVLFVHGFPESWYSWRHQLPAVAAAGYRAVAIDVRGYGSSECPTGVD' A
#
# COMPACT_ATOMS: atom_id res chain seq x y z
N MET A 1 3.69 0.90 -16.37
CA MET A 1 2.98 0.83 -15.07
C MET A 1 1.53 1.18 -15.35
N MET A 2 0.56 0.47 -14.78
CA MET A 2 -0.87 0.80 -14.92
C MET A 2 -1.12 2.14 -14.24
N GLU A 3 -1.77 3.04 -14.96
CA GLU A 3 -2.24 4.30 -14.40
C GLU A 3 -3.50 4.02 -13.56
N ILE A 4 -3.50 4.51 -12.32
CA ILE A 4 -4.63 4.44 -11.40
C ILE A 4 -4.99 5.88 -11.09
N GLU A 5 -6.14 6.32 -11.58
CA GLU A 5 -6.63 7.68 -11.36
C GLU A 5 -6.84 7.94 -9.86
N GLY A 6 -6.42 9.11 -9.39
CA GLY A 6 -6.54 9.49 -7.98
C GLY A 6 -5.63 8.73 -7.02
N LEU A 7 -4.69 7.93 -7.51
CA LEU A 7 -3.73 7.23 -6.66
C LEU A 7 -2.81 8.22 -5.95
N VAL A 8 -2.84 8.20 -4.62
CA VAL A 8 -1.90 8.94 -3.76
C VAL A 8 -0.88 7.95 -3.19
N ARG A 9 0.40 8.32 -3.24
CA ARG A 9 1.47 7.58 -2.58
C ARG A 9 2.11 8.44 -1.50
N HIS A 10 2.27 7.88 -0.33
CA HIS A 10 2.86 8.55 0.81
C HIS A 10 3.47 7.53 1.77
N ASP A 11 4.27 8.01 2.71
CA ASP A 11 4.86 7.19 3.75
C ASP A 11 4.18 7.49 5.09
N VAL A 12 4.07 6.48 5.95
CA VAL A 12 3.59 6.62 7.33
C VAL A 12 4.62 6.08 8.31
N ASP A 13 4.75 6.72 9.48
CA ASP A 13 5.47 6.12 10.60
C ASP A 13 4.59 5.07 11.28
N ALA A 14 5.06 3.83 11.31
CA ALA A 14 4.45 2.73 12.01
C ALA A 14 5.39 2.25 13.13
N ARG A 15 5.37 2.96 14.26
CA ARG A 15 6.20 2.66 15.45
C ARG A 15 7.69 2.75 15.16
N GLY A 16 8.12 3.82 14.48
CA GLY A 16 9.53 4.02 14.12
C GLY A 16 9.99 3.22 12.89
N THR A 17 9.08 2.54 12.19
CA THR A 17 9.34 1.95 10.87
C THR A 17 8.56 2.72 9.82
N ARG A 18 9.24 3.23 8.79
CA ARG A 18 8.58 3.89 7.66
C ARG A 18 7.91 2.85 6.75
N ILE A 19 6.60 2.96 6.56
CA ILE A 19 5.81 2.10 5.67
C ILE A 19 5.31 2.91 4.48
N HIS A 20 5.59 2.43 3.27
CA HIS A 20 5.08 2.98 2.04
C HIS A 20 3.63 2.58 1.82
N VAL A 21 2.80 3.54 1.42
CA VAL A 21 1.37 3.41 1.19
C VAL A 21 1.02 3.91 -0.20
N ALA A 22 0.22 3.14 -0.92
CA ALA A 22 -0.46 3.54 -2.15
C ALA A 22 -1.98 3.40 -1.96
N GLU A 23 -2.73 4.49 -2.10
CA GLU A 23 -4.16 4.49 -1.83
C GLU A 23 -4.99 5.30 -2.81
N VAL A 24 -6.27 4.93 -2.91
CA VAL A 24 -7.27 5.58 -3.75
C VAL A 24 -8.66 5.38 -3.16
N GLY A 25 -9.55 6.35 -3.40
CA GLY A 25 -10.94 6.31 -2.94
C GLY A 25 -11.14 6.84 -1.52
N GLU A 26 -12.40 6.90 -1.13
CA GLU A 26 -12.88 7.40 0.16
C GLU A 26 -13.87 6.40 0.77
N GLY A 27 -14.16 6.53 2.06
CA GLY A 27 -15.07 5.64 2.79
C GLY A 27 -14.36 4.67 3.75
N PRO A 28 -15.01 3.57 4.15
CA PRO A 28 -14.39 2.57 5.03
C PRO A 28 -13.11 2.01 4.42
N MET A 29 -12.07 1.85 5.24
CA MET A 29 -10.76 1.40 4.76
C MET A 29 -10.73 -0.10 4.50
N VAL A 30 -10.15 -0.49 3.36
CA VAL A 30 -9.73 -1.86 3.06
C VAL A 30 -8.21 -1.86 2.90
N LEU A 31 -7.51 -2.55 3.82
CA LEU A 31 -6.05 -2.67 3.82
C LEU A 31 -5.62 -3.93 3.06
N PHE A 32 -4.76 -3.76 2.07
CA PHE A 32 -4.15 -4.82 1.29
C PHE A 32 -2.69 -5.03 1.72
N VAL A 33 -2.36 -6.28 2.03
CA VAL A 33 -1.03 -6.72 2.46
C VAL A 33 -0.55 -7.78 1.47
N HIS A 34 0.55 -7.52 0.77
CA HIS A 34 1.06 -8.44 -0.26
C HIS A 34 1.83 -9.63 0.32
N GLY A 35 2.07 -10.65 -0.52
CA GLY A 35 2.83 -11.86 -0.17
C GLY A 35 4.31 -11.83 -0.59
N PHE A 36 4.90 -13.01 -0.78
CA PHE A 36 6.27 -13.19 -1.27
C PHE A 36 6.29 -13.84 -2.66
N PRO A 37 7.12 -13.36 -3.62
CA PRO A 37 7.85 -12.09 -3.67
C PRO A 37 7.04 -11.02 -4.42
N GLU A 38 6.56 -9.99 -3.72
CA GLU A 38 5.61 -9.01 -4.29
C GLU A 38 5.83 -7.57 -3.78
N SER A 39 4.92 -6.65 -4.15
CA SER A 39 4.84 -5.26 -3.68
C SER A 39 3.40 -4.78 -3.64
N TRP A 40 3.14 -3.55 -3.17
CA TRP A 40 1.81 -2.91 -3.24
C TRP A 40 1.18 -3.00 -4.63
N TYR A 41 2.03 -3.01 -5.68
CA TYR A 41 1.61 -3.01 -7.09
C TYR A 41 0.96 -4.34 -7.54
N SER A 42 1.06 -5.41 -6.75
CA SER A 42 0.25 -6.63 -6.94
C SER A 42 -1.24 -6.31 -6.93
N TRP A 43 -1.66 -5.30 -6.15
CA TRP A 43 -3.05 -4.90 -5.97
C TRP A 43 -3.55 -3.85 -6.96
N ARG A 44 -2.78 -3.52 -8.02
CA ARG A 44 -3.13 -2.48 -9.01
C ARG A 44 -4.51 -2.65 -9.67
N HIS A 45 -5.05 -3.87 -9.71
CA HIS A 45 -6.38 -4.15 -10.24
C HIS A 45 -7.47 -4.04 -9.17
N GLN A 46 -7.15 -4.39 -7.92
CA GLN A 46 -8.08 -4.33 -6.80
C GLN A 46 -8.27 -2.90 -6.28
N LEU A 47 -7.20 -2.09 -6.26
CA LEU A 47 -7.25 -0.70 -5.80
C LEU A 47 -8.38 0.12 -6.45
N PRO A 48 -8.45 0.27 -7.80
CA PRO A 48 -9.54 1.01 -8.43
C PRO A 48 -10.90 0.31 -8.28
N ALA A 49 -10.94 -1.03 -8.28
CA ALA A 49 -12.20 -1.77 -8.14
C ALA A 49 -12.84 -1.59 -6.76
N VAL A 50 -12.04 -1.60 -5.69
CA VAL A 50 -12.51 -1.39 -4.32
C VAL A 50 -12.82 0.07 -4.06
N ALA A 51 -12.05 1.01 -4.63
CA ALA A 51 -12.41 2.43 -4.61
C ALA A 51 -13.76 2.71 -5.29
N ALA A 52 -13.99 2.14 -6.47
CA ALA A 52 -15.27 2.26 -7.19
C ALA A 52 -16.45 1.64 -6.41
N ALA A 53 -16.19 0.69 -5.50
CA ALA A 53 -17.18 0.11 -4.61
C ALA A 53 -17.48 0.97 -3.36
N GLY A 54 -16.90 2.17 -3.24
CA GLY A 54 -17.17 3.12 -2.15
C GLY A 54 -16.30 2.92 -0.91
N TYR A 55 -15.12 2.32 -1.07
CA TYR A 55 -14.15 2.10 0.01
C TYR A 55 -12.87 2.90 -0.22
N ARG A 56 -12.15 3.22 0.85
CA ARG A 56 -10.76 3.69 0.76
C ARG A 56 -9.85 2.48 0.62
N ALA A 57 -9.32 2.25 -0.57
CA ALA A 57 -8.45 1.12 -0.87
C ALA A 57 -6.99 1.49 -0.58
N VAL A 58 -6.32 0.75 0.31
CA VAL A 58 -4.97 1.09 0.81
C VAL A 58 -4.05 -0.12 0.67
N ALA A 59 -3.04 -0.05 -0.20
CA ALA A 59 -2.03 -1.09 -0.33
C ALA A 59 -0.69 -0.62 0.24
N ILE A 60 -0.05 -1.45 1.04
CA ILE A 60 1.29 -1.17 1.59
C ILE A 60 2.36 -1.98 0.89
N ASP A 61 3.59 -1.48 0.88
CA ASP A 61 4.74 -2.38 0.85
C ASP A 61 4.97 -2.93 2.25
N VAL A 62 5.02 -4.25 2.40
CA VAL A 62 5.34 -4.90 3.69
C VAL A 62 6.74 -4.48 4.12
N ARG A 63 6.98 -4.36 5.43
CA ARG A 63 8.31 -4.05 5.98
C ARG A 63 9.40 -4.92 5.33
N GLY A 64 10.46 -4.30 4.83
CA GLY A 64 11.52 -4.97 4.07
C GLY A 64 11.30 -5.07 2.55
N TYR A 65 10.16 -4.58 2.03
CA TYR A 65 9.84 -4.59 0.59
C TYR A 65 9.69 -3.19 0.02
N GLY A 66 9.89 -3.11 -1.30
CA GLY A 66 9.56 -1.94 -2.11
C GLY A 66 10.14 -0.65 -1.55
N SER A 67 9.27 0.34 -1.32
CA SER A 67 9.67 1.62 -0.74
C SER A 67 9.52 1.69 0.78
N SER A 68 9.00 0.64 1.43
CA SER A 68 9.01 0.54 2.89
C SER A 68 10.44 0.38 3.40
N GLU A 69 10.66 0.82 4.63
CA GLU A 69 11.95 0.64 5.29
C GLU A 69 12.32 -0.84 5.40
N CYS A 70 13.59 -1.12 5.16
CA CYS A 70 14.22 -2.40 5.41
C CYS A 70 15.20 -2.23 6.58
N PRO A 71 14.77 -2.53 7.82
CA PRO A 71 15.61 -2.38 8.99
C PRO A 71 16.87 -3.25 8.87
N THR A 72 18.03 -2.68 9.21
CA THR A 72 19.32 -3.36 9.14
C THR A 72 19.69 -4.10 10.43
N GLY A 73 18.86 -3.99 11.48
CA GLY A 73 19.06 -4.61 12.78
C GLY A 73 17.96 -5.61 13.15
N VAL A 74 18.37 -6.68 13.82
CA VAL A 74 17.51 -7.52 14.66
C VAL A 74 17.97 -7.28 16.09
N ASP A 75 17.12 -6.63 16.89
CA ASP A 75 17.26 -6.63 18.35
C ASP A 75 16.88 -8.00 18.93
#